data_AF-A0A9D3MKR5-F1
#
_entry.id   AF-A0A9D3MKR5-F1
#
_cell.length_a   1.000
_cell.length_b   1.000
_cell.length_c   1.000
_cell.angle_alpha   90.00
_cell.angle_beta   90.00
_cell.angle_gamma   90.00
#
_symmetry.space_group_name_H-M   'P 1'
#
loop_
_entity.id
_entity.type
_entity.pdbx_description
1 polymer ?
#
loop_
_entity_poly.entity_id
_entity_poly.type
_entity_poly.pdbx_seq_one_letter_code
_entity_poly.pdbx_strand_id
1 'polypeptide(L)'
;MSQKLYTEFSINPFKKLHVLTDKPMSRKTNEHEEEDPTFLKIIHGARLEPTKKYTHPQTESQEIGWISTPLIVPDRSDRRLNFARQNSEITKYMDAAWRLKEQTQNLGGTLRRC
;
A
#
# COMPACT_ATOMS: atom_id res chain seq x y z
N MET A 1 -30.16 51.38 15.31
CA MET A 1 -30.30 50.50 14.14
C MET A 1 -30.27 49.06 14.64
N SER A 2 -31.35 48.28 14.50
CA SER A 2 -31.38 46.88 14.98
C SER A 2 -31.18 45.93 13.81
N GLN A 3 -30.30 44.94 13.98
CA GLN A 3 -30.03 43.89 13.01
C GLN A 3 -30.94 42.70 13.28
N LYS A 4 -31.83 42.38 12.34
CA LYS A 4 -32.70 41.20 12.43
C LYS A 4 -31.94 39.98 11.98
N LEU A 5 -31.75 39.02 12.89
CA LEU A 5 -31.23 37.69 12.59
C LEU A 5 -32.40 36.80 12.19
N TYR A 6 -32.36 36.25 10.98
CA TYR A 6 -33.31 35.24 10.54
C TYR A 6 -32.72 33.86 10.85
N THR A 7 -33.46 33.07 11.62
CA THR A 7 -33.06 31.72 12.08
C THR A 7 -33.78 30.60 11.33
N GLU A 8 -34.83 30.94 10.58
CA GLU A 8 -35.63 29.98 9.82
C GLU A 8 -35.44 30.21 8.32
N PHE A 9 -34.96 29.18 7.64
CA PHE A 9 -34.78 29.18 6.20
C PHE A 9 -35.54 27.97 5.64
N SER A 10 -36.43 28.21 4.67
CA SER A 10 -37.13 27.17 3.92
C SER A 10 -36.60 27.10 2.50
N ILE A 11 -36.51 25.89 1.96
CA ILE A 11 -36.08 25.66 0.59
C ILE A 11 -37.24 26.00 -0.36
N ASN A 12 -36.95 26.77 -1.41
CA ASN A 12 -37.97 27.14 -2.40
C ASN A 12 -38.52 25.90 -3.13
N PRO A 13 -39.82 25.57 -3.00
CA PRO A 13 -40.42 24.36 -3.57
C PRO A 13 -40.47 24.36 -5.10
N PHE A 14 -40.30 25.52 -5.76
CA PHE A 14 -40.32 25.63 -7.23
C PHE A 14 -38.92 25.52 -7.86
N LYS A 15 -37.86 25.37 -7.05
CA LYS A 15 -36.50 25.17 -7.54
C LYS A 15 -36.08 23.72 -7.34
N LYS A 16 -35.75 23.05 -8.44
CA LYS A 16 -35.23 21.68 -8.42
C LYS A 16 -33.84 21.68 -7.79
N LEU A 17 -33.71 21.08 -6.61
CA LEU A 17 -32.40 20.84 -6.01
C LEU A 17 -31.77 19.63 -6.69
N HIS A 18 -30.59 19.83 -7.28
CA HIS A 18 -29.75 18.73 -7.73
C HIS A 18 -29.14 18.06 -6.51
N VAL A 19 -29.12 16.72 -6.50
CA VAL A 19 -28.44 15.95 -5.45
C VAL A 19 -26.96 16.34 -5.48
N LEU A 20 -26.53 17.11 -4.50
CA LEU A 20 -25.12 17.42 -4.31
C LEU A 20 -24.46 16.18 -3.73
N THR A 21 -23.45 15.66 -4.42
CA THR A 21 -22.62 14.59 -3.86
C THR A 21 -21.90 15.12 -2.62
N ASP A 22 -21.81 14.29 -1.59
CA ASP A 22 -21.11 14.67 -0.38
C ASP A 22 -19.65 14.99 -0.65
N LYS A 23 -19.04 15.69 0.31
CA LYS A 23 -17.60 15.98 0.30
C LYS A 23 -16.81 14.68 0.06
N PRO A 24 -15.80 14.69 -0.81
CA PRO A 24 -15.03 13.48 -1.17
C PRO A 24 -14.31 12.85 0.02
N MET A 25 -13.99 13.65 1.04
CA MET A 25 -13.37 13.20 2.30
C MET A 25 -14.40 13.02 3.43
N SER A 26 -15.70 13.13 3.13
CA SER A 26 -16.73 12.80 4.11
C SER A 26 -16.51 11.36 4.53
N ARG A 27 -16.35 11.13 5.82
CA ARG A 27 -16.26 9.79 6.40
C ARG A 27 -17.64 9.17 6.33
N LYS A 28 -18.09 8.84 5.12
CA LYS A 28 -19.25 7.97 4.93
C LYS A 28 -18.86 6.68 5.64
N THR A 29 -19.60 6.34 6.69
CA THR A 29 -19.76 4.93 7.03
C THR A 29 -20.22 4.31 5.74
N ASN A 30 -19.41 3.45 5.12
CA ASN A 30 -19.82 2.71 3.95
C ASN A 30 -21.09 1.97 4.38
N GLU A 31 -22.26 2.54 4.04
CA GLU A 31 -23.50 1.81 4.09
C GLU A 31 -23.23 0.56 3.27
N HIS A 32 -23.56 -0.60 3.85
CA HIS A 32 -23.27 -1.92 3.29
C HIS A 32 -24.01 -2.10 1.95
N GLU A 33 -23.60 -1.37 0.92
CA GLU A 33 -23.96 -1.64 -0.44
C GLU A 33 -23.25 -2.93 -0.82
N GLU A 34 -24.03 -3.93 -1.26
CA GLU A 34 -23.48 -5.17 -1.77
C GLU A 34 -22.57 -4.84 -2.96
N GLU A 35 -21.27 -5.07 -2.78
CA GLU A 35 -20.27 -4.84 -3.82
C GLU A 35 -20.61 -5.66 -5.06
N ASP A 36 -20.50 -5.05 -6.25
CA ASP A 36 -20.78 -5.76 -7.50
C ASP A 36 -19.85 -6.99 -7.64
N PRO A 37 -20.40 -8.21 -7.67
CA PRO A 37 -19.60 -9.43 -7.77
C PRO A 37 -18.78 -9.49 -9.06
N THR A 38 -19.20 -8.77 -10.11
CA THR A 38 -18.45 -8.66 -11.37
C THR A 38 -17.15 -7.89 -11.15
N PHE A 39 -17.22 -6.77 -10.42
CA PHE A 39 -16.06 -5.95 -10.13
C PHE A 39 -15.04 -6.69 -9.25
N LEU A 40 -15.53 -7.42 -8.24
CA LEU A 40 -14.69 -8.28 -7.41
C LEU A 40 -13.96 -9.34 -8.24
N LYS A 41 -14.66 -10.02 -9.16
CA LYS A 41 -14.04 -10.99 -10.06
C LYS A 41 -12.93 -10.37 -10.93
N ILE A 42 -13.13 -9.15 -11.42
CA ILE A 42 -12.13 -8.44 -12.22
C ILE A 42 -10.88 -8.13 -11.37
N ILE A 43 -11.06 -7.63 -10.15
CA ILE A 43 -9.93 -7.34 -9.24
C ILE A 43 -9.18 -8.63 -8.92
N HIS A 44 -9.90 -9.69 -8.58
CA HIS A 44 -9.29 -10.99 -8.28
C HIS A 44 -8.53 -11.53 -9.49
N GLY A 45 -9.11 -11.45 -10.70
CA GLY A 45 -8.45 -11.83 -11.95
C GLY A 45 -7.19 -11.01 -12.24
N ALA A 46 -7.21 -9.71 -11.95
CA ALA A 46 -6.05 -8.83 -12.13
C ALA A 46 -4.90 -9.14 -11.15
N ARG A 47 -5.21 -9.68 -9.97
CA ARG A 47 -4.22 -10.10 -8.95
C ARG A 47 -3.64 -11.49 -9.18
N LEU A 48 -4.16 -12.26 -10.13
CA LEU A 48 -3.63 -13.58 -10.43
C LEU A 48 -2.20 -13.48 -11.00
N GLU A 49 -1.42 -14.53 -10.75
CA GLU A 49 -0.07 -14.68 -11.30
C GLU A 49 -0.13 -14.67 -12.85
N PRO A 50 0.89 -14.10 -13.53
CA PRO A 50 0.93 -14.06 -15.00
C PRO A 50 0.76 -15.43 -15.66
N THR A 51 1.32 -16.49 -15.07
CA THR A 51 1.23 -17.89 -15.53
C THR A 51 -0.17 -18.47 -15.46
N LYS A 52 -1.03 -17.96 -14.58
CA LYS A 52 -2.45 -18.34 -14.48
C LYS A 52 -3.33 -17.51 -15.40
N LYS A 53 -2.87 -16.34 -15.83
CA LYS A 53 -3.61 -15.39 -16.65
C LYS A 53 -3.37 -15.60 -18.15
N TYR A 54 -2.16 -15.94 -18.54
CA TYR A 54 -1.75 -16.12 -19.93
C TYR A 54 -1.11 -17.49 -20.13
N THR A 55 -1.29 -18.05 -21.33
CA THR A 55 -0.69 -19.34 -21.71
C THR A 55 0.81 -19.22 -21.99
N HIS A 56 1.26 -18.04 -22.43
CA HIS A 56 2.64 -17.76 -22.81
C HIS A 56 3.04 -16.38 -22.26
N PRO A 57 4.34 -16.14 -21.99
CA PRO A 57 4.82 -14.83 -21.56
C PRO A 57 4.51 -13.79 -22.62
N GLN A 58 4.10 -12.60 -22.17
CA GLN A 58 3.74 -11.48 -23.04
C GLN A 58 4.87 -10.43 -23.15
N THR A 59 5.83 -10.47 -22.22
CA THR A 59 6.96 -9.54 -22.16
C THR A 59 8.24 -10.28 -21.83
N GLU A 60 9.38 -9.75 -22.28
CA GLU A 60 10.72 -10.28 -22.00
C GLU A 60 10.96 -10.54 -20.50
N SER A 61 10.50 -9.62 -19.65
CA SER A 61 10.61 -9.77 -18.20
C SER A 61 9.82 -10.96 -17.66
N GLN A 62 8.69 -11.29 -18.29
CA GLN A 62 7.89 -12.45 -17.93
C GLN A 62 8.57 -13.74 -18.40
N GLU A 63 9.29 -13.74 -19.53
CA GLU A 63 10.02 -14.92 -20.01
C GLU A 63 11.03 -15.41 -18.98
N ILE A 64 11.80 -14.49 -18.39
CA ILE A 64 12.82 -14.81 -17.37
C ILE A 64 12.17 -15.44 -16.13
N GLY A 65 11.01 -14.93 -15.72
CA GLY A 65 10.30 -15.37 -14.51
C GLY A 65 9.21 -16.41 -14.74
N TRP A 66 9.02 -16.90 -15.97
CA TRP A 66 7.84 -17.69 -16.35
C TRP A 66 7.81 -19.04 -15.64
N ILE A 67 8.97 -19.69 -15.56
CA ILE A 67 9.17 -20.96 -14.84
C ILE A 67 10.05 -20.66 -13.62
N SER A 68 9.42 -20.27 -12.51
CA SER A 68 10.11 -19.93 -11.26
C SER A 68 10.46 -21.15 -10.40
N THR A 69 9.87 -22.31 -10.70
CA THR A 69 10.14 -23.54 -9.95
C THR A 69 11.50 -24.10 -10.35
N PRO A 70 12.40 -24.33 -9.38
CA PRO A 70 13.72 -24.86 -9.68
C PRO A 70 13.61 -26.31 -10.18
N LEU A 71 14.47 -26.68 -11.16
CA LEU A 71 14.51 -28.04 -11.70
C LEU A 71 14.92 -29.09 -10.67
N ILE A 72 15.74 -28.69 -9.70
CA ILE A 72 16.20 -29.51 -8.57
C ILE A 72 15.75 -28.79 -7.31
N VAL A 73 15.07 -29.50 -6.40
CA VAL A 73 14.66 -28.93 -5.12
C VAL A 73 15.93 -28.66 -4.31
N PRO A 74 16.22 -27.39 -3.95
CA PRO A 74 17.39 -27.09 -3.14
C PRO A 74 17.15 -27.57 -1.71
N ASP A 75 17.88 -28.60 -1.28
CA ASP A 75 17.92 -28.98 0.12
C ASP A 75 18.73 -27.92 0.88
N ARG A 76 18.04 -27.09 1.67
CA ARG A 76 18.67 -26.05 2.51
C ARG A 76 19.18 -26.57 3.85
N SER A 77 18.91 -27.84 4.18
CA SER A 77 19.33 -28.46 5.44
C SER A 77 20.79 -28.93 5.41
N ASP A 78 21.31 -29.26 4.22
CA ASP A 78 22.70 -29.68 4.06
C ASP A 78 23.66 -28.50 4.33
N ARG A 79 24.35 -28.55 5.47
CA ARG A 79 25.35 -27.56 5.89
C ARG A 79 26.62 -27.59 5.04
N ARG A 80 26.84 -28.63 4.23
CA ARG A 80 27.99 -28.73 3.32
C ARG A 80 27.84 -27.85 2.08
N LEU A 81 26.59 -27.58 1.68
CA LEU A 81 26.28 -26.82 0.48
C LEU A 81 25.64 -25.47 0.79
N ASN A 82 25.00 -25.31 1.96
CA ASN A 82 24.31 -24.08 2.34
C ASN A 82 25.07 -23.27 3.38
N PHE A 83 25.74 -22.20 2.92
CA PHE A 83 26.47 -21.25 3.76
C PHE A 83 25.80 -19.87 3.77
N ALA A 84 24.53 -19.83 4.19
CA ALA A 84 23.82 -18.57 4.32
C ALA A 84 24.49 -17.69 5.39
N ARG A 85 24.74 -16.41 5.07
CA ARG A 85 25.26 -15.45 6.05
C ARG A 85 24.25 -15.27 7.17
N GLN A 86 24.70 -15.43 8.41
CA GLN A 86 23.90 -15.25 9.61
C GLN A 86 24.48 -14.11 10.44
N ASN A 87 23.60 -13.27 10.99
CA ASN A 87 24.02 -12.19 11.87
C ASN A 87 24.25 -12.75 13.27
N SER A 88 25.49 -12.57 13.76
CA SER A 88 25.84 -12.79 15.16
C SER A 88 25.32 -11.65 16.05
N GLU A 89 25.28 -11.88 17.36
CA GLU A 89 24.93 -10.86 18.35
C GLU A 89 25.81 -9.61 18.23
N ILE A 90 27.12 -9.81 17.99
CA ILE A 90 28.09 -8.73 17.78
C ILE A 90 27.72 -7.90 16.56
N THR A 91 27.44 -8.55 15.43
CA THR A 91 27.04 -7.83 14.20
C THR A 91 25.74 -7.06 14.38
N LYS A 92 24.75 -7.62 15.08
CA LYS A 92 23.49 -6.94 15.39
C LYS A 92 23.69 -5.72 16.31
N TYR A 93 24.54 -5.86 17.32
CA TYR A 93 24.88 -4.77 18.24
C TYR A 93 25.58 -3.62 17.50
N MET A 94 26.59 -3.93 16.67
CA MET A 94 27.31 -2.92 15.91
C MET A 94 26.40 -2.23 14.88
N ASP A 95 25.52 -2.98 14.21
CA ASP A 95 24.50 -2.41 13.32
C ASP A 95 23.56 -1.43 14.05
N ALA A 96 23.14 -1.75 15.28
CA ALA A 96 22.30 -0.87 16.09
C ALA A 96 23.08 0.38 16.55
N ALA A 97 24.32 0.21 16.96
CA ALA A 97 25.21 1.30 17.36
C ALA A 97 25.47 2.27 16.19
N TRP A 98 25.66 1.75 14.98
CA TRP A 98 25.81 2.59 13.78
C TRP A 98 24.55 3.36 13.44
N ARG A 99 23.37 2.73 13.48
CA ARG A 99 22.10 3.44 13.24
C ARG A 99 21.88 4.59 14.24
N LEU A 100 22.21 4.39 15.51
CA LEU A 100 22.11 5.45 16.53
C LEU A 100 23.10 6.59 16.26
N LYS A 101 24.33 6.27 15.85
CA LYS A 101 25.34 7.26 15.45
C LYS A 101 24.86 8.09 14.25
N GLU A 102 24.27 7.47 13.23
CA GLU A 102 23.74 8.18 12.06
C GLU A 102 22.57 9.09 12.43
N GLN A 103 21.63 8.62 13.27
CA GLN A 103 20.51 9.45 13.74
C GLN A 103 20.99 10.67 14.53
N THR A 104 21.94 10.48 15.45
CA THR A 104 22.49 11.59 16.26
C THR A 104 23.26 12.60 15.40
N GLN A 105 24.02 12.15 14.39
CA GLN A 105 24.68 13.06 13.45
C GLN A 105 23.68 13.82 12.56
N ASN A 106 22.63 13.15 12.09
CA ASN A 106 21.60 13.76 11.25
C ASN A 106 20.76 14.79 12.02
N LEU A 107 20.42 14.54 13.30
CA LEU A 107 19.74 15.53 14.15
C LEU A 107 20.63 16.73 14.49
N GLY A 108 21.95 16.54 14.62
CA GLY A 108 22.92 17.61 14.88
C GLY A 108 23.12 18.59 13.71
N GLY A 109 22.77 18.19 12.48
CA GLY A 109 22.83 19.03 11.28
C GLY A 109 21.67 20.02 11.14
N THR A 110 20.53 19.77 11.80
CA THR A 110 19.35 20.64 11.74
C THR A 110 19.39 21.84 12.69
N LEU A 111 20.33 21.89 13.64
CA LEU A 111 20.46 22.96 14.64
C LEU A 111 21.52 24.02 14.31
N ARG A 112 22.12 24.01 13.11
CA ARG A 112 23.11 25.01 12.66
C ARG A 112 22.64 25.84 11.45
N ARG A 113 21.36 26.21 11.43
CA ARG A 113 20.84 27.25 10.51
C ARG A 113 19.94 28.20 11.29
N CYS A 114 20.55 29.09 12.05
CA CYS A 114 20.03 30.40 12.44
C CYS A 114 21.21 31.38 12.36
#